data_AF-A0AAD7Y691-F1
#
_entry.id   AF-A0AAD7Y691-F1
#
_cell.length_a   1.000
_cell.length_b   1.000
_cell.length_c   1.000
_cell.angle_alpha   90.00
_cell.angle_beta   90.00
_cell.angle_gamma   90.00
#
_symmetry.space_group_name_H-M   'P 1'
#
loop_
_entity.id
_entity.type
_entity.pdbx_description
1 polymer ?
#
loop_
_entity_poly.entity_id
_entity_poly.type
_entity_poly.pdbx_seq_one_letter_code
_entity_poly.pdbx_strand_id
1 'polypeptide(L)'
;MGTTLIDAQVDQLTESLLSSYHTSCPETLPRDSPGEQPWWGADLERKRGKVRKALNRAMNTCTDEAWDAYYAAKSSYKKCIRFRRTTGWRNYCGSIESCQQANRVRKVLAQQNTPEIATLRKPDNTLTSSPEEARRILVETHFPDCVFAQVTDHSEENQTTSEDDWLYACRMIALEKLQWAIHSFHPSKAPGADGVLHYYSGVGRRWRHV
;
A
#
# COMPACT_ATOMS: atom_id res chain seq x y z
N MET A 1 -35.07 -20.31 60.92
CA MET A 1 -33.84 -19.75 61.51
C MET A 1 -32.57 -20.18 60.79
N GLY A 2 -32.49 -21.37 60.15
CA GLY A 2 -31.25 -21.83 59.48
C GLY A 2 -31.02 -21.33 58.05
N THR A 3 -32.07 -21.00 57.30
CA THR A 3 -31.98 -20.60 55.88
C THR A 3 -31.34 -19.22 55.69
N THR A 4 -31.65 -18.27 56.57
CA THR A 4 -31.13 -16.89 56.51
C THR A 4 -29.62 -16.80 56.70
N LEU A 5 -29.03 -17.76 57.42
CA LEU A 5 -27.58 -17.83 57.62
C LEU A 5 -26.88 -18.32 56.35
N ILE A 6 -27.48 -19.31 55.68
CA ILE A 6 -26.96 -19.86 54.43
C ILE A 6 -27.03 -18.79 53.34
N ASP A 7 -28.15 -18.09 53.23
CA ASP A 7 -28.32 -17.01 52.25
C ASP A 7 -27.27 -15.90 52.48
N ALA A 8 -27.05 -15.48 53.72
CA ALA A 8 -26.03 -14.47 54.04
C ALA A 8 -24.59 -14.92 53.70
N GLN A 9 -24.26 -16.22 53.87
CA GLN A 9 -22.95 -16.74 53.49
C GLN A 9 -22.79 -16.85 51.98
N VAL A 10 -23.86 -17.21 51.26
CA VAL A 10 -23.87 -17.22 49.79
C VAL A 10 -23.67 -15.81 49.25
N ASP A 11 -24.35 -14.81 49.81
CA ASP A 11 -24.20 -13.42 49.41
C ASP A 11 -22.76 -12.93 49.61
N GLN A 12 -22.17 -13.20 50.78
CA GLN A 12 -20.78 -12.82 51.08
C GLN A 12 -19.76 -13.47 50.13
N LEU A 13 -19.97 -14.75 49.79
CA LEU A 13 -19.12 -15.46 48.84
C LEU A 13 -19.26 -14.87 47.43
N THR A 14 -20.49 -14.59 47.02
CA THR A 14 -20.81 -14.03 45.70
C THR A 14 -20.21 -12.64 45.55
N GLU A 15 -20.29 -11.81 46.59
CA GLU A 15 -19.72 -10.47 46.61
C GLU A 15 -18.19 -10.50 46.56
N SER A 16 -17.56 -11.44 47.27
CA SER A 16 -16.10 -11.65 47.22
C SER A 16 -15.63 -12.12 45.84
N LEU A 17 -16.39 -13.03 45.20
CA LEU A 17 -16.10 -13.51 43.85
C LEU A 17 -16.24 -12.39 42.83
N LEU A 18 -17.34 -11.63 42.87
CA LEU A 18 -17.56 -10.49 41.98
C LEU A 18 -16.51 -9.39 42.19
N SER A 19 -16.13 -9.08 43.43
CA SER A 19 -15.08 -8.07 43.68
C SER A 19 -13.73 -8.52 43.13
N SER A 20 -13.35 -9.79 43.32
CA SER A 20 -12.11 -10.35 42.79
C SER A 20 -12.12 -10.40 41.27
N TYR A 21 -13.27 -10.71 40.66
CA TYR A 21 -13.48 -10.70 39.22
C TYR A 21 -13.35 -9.28 38.64
N HIS A 22 -14.05 -8.29 39.20
CA HIS A 22 -13.96 -6.91 38.73
C HIS A 22 -12.57 -6.30 38.94
N THR A 23 -11.87 -6.70 39.99
CA THR A 23 -10.47 -6.28 40.25
C THR A 23 -9.50 -6.92 39.25
N SER A 24 -9.70 -8.19 38.91
CA SER A 24 -8.84 -8.93 37.98
C SER A 24 -9.16 -8.65 36.51
N CYS A 25 -10.41 -8.33 36.21
CA CYS A 25 -10.96 -8.08 34.88
C CYS A 25 -11.64 -6.70 34.86
N PRO A 26 -10.88 -5.59 34.92
CA PRO A 26 -11.45 -4.27 34.76
C PRO A 26 -12.15 -4.17 33.40
N GLU A 27 -13.38 -3.65 33.39
CA GLU A 27 -14.10 -3.37 32.16
C GLU A 27 -13.28 -2.36 31.35
N THR A 28 -12.62 -2.87 30.32
CA THR A 28 -11.89 -2.04 29.39
C THR A 28 -12.88 -1.57 28.33
N LEU A 29 -13.02 -0.27 28.18
CA LEU A 29 -13.73 0.28 27.04
C LEU A 29 -13.07 -0.28 25.76
N PRO A 30 -13.87 -0.69 24.75
CA PRO A 30 -13.33 -0.95 23.43
C PRO A 30 -12.46 0.23 23.04
N ARG A 31 -11.21 -0.04 22.64
CA ARG A 31 -10.31 0.97 22.09
C ARG A 31 -11.10 1.80 21.08
N ASP A 32 -11.01 3.13 21.18
CA ASP A 32 -11.59 4.07 20.22
C ASP A 32 -11.45 3.51 18.80
N SER A 33 -12.54 3.60 18.04
CA SER A 33 -12.75 2.83 16.81
C SER A 33 -11.46 2.60 16.00
N PRO A 34 -11.13 1.36 15.59
CA PRO A 34 -9.89 1.04 14.88
C PRO A 34 -9.65 1.79 13.55
N GLY A 35 -10.60 2.61 13.11
CA GLY A 35 -10.62 3.27 11.81
C GLY A 35 -10.25 4.76 11.82
N GLU A 36 -10.28 5.45 12.96
CA GLU A 36 -9.92 6.87 12.98
C GLU A 36 -8.40 7.04 12.98
N GLN A 37 -7.84 7.24 11.80
CA GLN A 37 -6.43 7.60 11.65
C GLN A 37 -6.17 8.90 12.43
N PRO A 38 -5.33 8.90 13.49
CA PRO A 38 -5.21 10.05 14.41
C PRO A 38 -4.75 11.35 13.74
N TRP A 39 -4.14 11.24 12.56
CA TRP A 39 -3.63 12.36 11.77
C TRP A 39 -4.61 12.81 10.67
N TRP A 40 -5.69 12.08 10.42
CA TRP A 40 -6.77 12.45 9.50
C TRP A 40 -7.80 13.32 10.23
N GLY A 41 -8.20 14.44 9.65
CA GLY A 41 -9.14 15.35 10.29
C GLY A 41 -9.93 16.18 9.29
N ALA A 42 -10.94 16.90 9.80
CA ALA A 42 -11.89 17.66 8.98
C ALA A 42 -11.22 18.64 8.00
N ASP A 43 -10.05 19.18 8.35
CA ASP A 43 -9.27 20.05 7.46
C ASP A 43 -8.71 19.34 6.23
N LEU A 44 -8.23 18.10 6.39
CA LEU A 44 -7.75 17.28 5.28
C LEU A 44 -8.90 16.88 4.38
N GLU A 45 -10.05 16.51 4.95
CA GLU A 45 -11.24 16.16 4.18
C GLU A 45 -11.75 17.37 3.39
N ARG A 46 -11.79 18.55 4.00
CA ARG A 46 -12.13 19.81 3.32
C ARG A 46 -11.19 20.09 2.15
N LYS A 47 -9.87 19.92 2.35
CA LYS A 47 -8.88 20.12 1.27
C LYS A 47 -9.01 19.07 0.17
N ARG A 48 -9.25 17.81 0.51
CA ARG A 48 -9.51 16.72 -0.45
C ARG A 48 -10.73 17.04 -1.32
N GLY A 49 -11.83 17.49 -0.71
CA GLY A 49 -13.02 17.96 -1.41
C GLY A 49 -12.72 19.13 -2.35
N LYS A 50 -11.93 20.12 -1.90
CA LYS A 50 -11.51 21.26 -2.75
C LYS A 50 -10.69 20.80 -3.96
N VAL A 51 -9.75 19.88 -3.79
CA VAL A 51 -8.95 19.33 -4.89
C VAL A 51 -9.85 18.64 -5.92
N ARG A 52 -10.81 17.83 -5.46
CA ARG A 52 -11.72 17.12 -6.36
C ARG A 52 -12.62 18.09 -7.14
N LYS A 53 -13.15 19.13 -6.48
CA LYS A 53 -13.93 20.18 -7.14
C LYS A 53 -13.09 20.96 -8.17
N ALA A 54 -11.86 21.31 -7.83
CA ALA A 54 -10.96 22.02 -8.73
C ALA A 54 -10.58 21.15 -9.95
N LEU A 55 -10.33 19.85 -9.74
CA LEU A 55 -10.05 18.90 -10.83
C LEU A 55 -11.25 18.80 -11.79
N ASN A 56 -12.45 18.60 -11.25
CA ASN A 56 -13.65 18.53 -12.08
C ASN A 56 -13.88 19.82 -12.87
N ARG A 57 -13.61 20.98 -12.26
CA ARG A 57 -13.69 22.28 -12.95
C ARG A 57 -12.64 22.40 -14.06
N ALA A 58 -11.39 22.01 -13.79
CA ALA A 58 -10.33 22.01 -14.80
C ALA A 58 -10.66 21.11 -15.99
N MET A 59 -11.18 19.91 -15.73
CA MET A 59 -11.59 18.96 -16.77
C MET A 59 -12.78 19.45 -17.61
N ASN A 60 -13.71 20.20 -17.00
CA ASN A 60 -14.90 20.69 -17.71
C ASN A 60 -14.66 22.01 -18.46
N THR A 61 -13.87 22.92 -17.88
CA THR A 61 -13.64 24.25 -18.44
C THR A 61 -12.42 24.27 -19.37
N CYS A 62 -11.45 23.35 -19.19
CA CYS A 62 -10.24 23.22 -20.00
C CYS A 62 -9.44 24.53 -20.18
N THR A 63 -9.50 25.43 -19.19
CA THR A 63 -8.73 26.67 -19.16
C THR A 63 -7.49 26.54 -18.30
N ASP A 64 -6.42 27.25 -18.67
CA ASP A 64 -5.16 27.25 -17.92
C ASP A 64 -5.37 27.74 -16.47
N GLU A 65 -6.18 28.77 -16.26
CA GLU A 65 -6.52 29.27 -14.93
C GLU A 65 -7.18 28.20 -14.03
N ALA A 66 -8.02 27.34 -14.61
CA ALA A 66 -8.67 26.27 -13.86
C ALA A 66 -7.69 25.14 -13.50
N TRP A 67 -6.74 24.85 -14.40
CA TRP A 67 -5.64 23.93 -14.12
C TRP A 67 -4.68 24.46 -13.06
N ASP A 68 -4.31 25.74 -13.12
CA ASP A 68 -3.50 26.41 -12.10
C ASP A 68 -4.15 26.36 -10.73
N ALA A 69 -5.45 26.65 -10.65
CA ALA A 69 -6.23 26.53 -9.42
C ALA A 69 -6.23 25.10 -8.87
N TYR A 70 -6.31 24.09 -9.74
CA TYR A 70 -6.18 22.68 -9.35
C TYR A 70 -4.78 22.36 -8.82
N TYR A 71 -3.70 22.77 -9.50
CA TYR A 71 -2.33 22.53 -9.05
C TYR A 71 -2.03 23.21 -7.71
N ALA A 72 -2.54 24.44 -7.51
CA ALA A 72 -2.45 25.14 -6.24
C ALA A 72 -3.18 24.40 -5.11
N ALA A 73 -4.43 23.96 -5.36
CA ALA A 73 -5.21 23.18 -4.40
C ALA A 73 -4.53 21.84 -4.06
N LYS A 74 -4.05 21.12 -5.08
CA LYS A 74 -3.33 19.84 -4.94
C LYS A 74 -2.05 20.01 -4.13
N SER A 75 -1.27 21.05 -4.41
CA SER A 75 -0.06 21.37 -3.67
C SER A 75 -0.34 21.69 -2.21
N SER A 76 -1.38 22.50 -1.93
CA SER A 76 -1.82 22.79 -0.56
C SER A 76 -2.27 21.53 0.19
N TYR A 77 -2.98 20.63 -0.48
CA TYR A 77 -3.41 19.35 0.10
C TYR A 77 -2.21 18.45 0.42
N LYS A 78 -1.27 18.26 -0.51
CA LYS A 78 -0.04 17.47 -0.27
C LYS A 78 0.80 18.06 0.87
N LYS A 79 0.95 19.39 0.94
CA LYS A 79 1.63 20.08 2.07
C LYS A 79 0.94 19.77 3.40
N CYS A 80 -0.39 19.83 3.44
CA CYS A 80 -1.17 19.52 4.64
C CYS A 80 -1.04 18.05 5.06
N ILE A 81 -1.05 17.11 4.12
CA ILE A 81 -0.82 15.69 4.42
C ILE A 81 0.55 15.50 5.08
N ARG A 82 1.61 16.06 4.48
CA ARG A 82 2.97 15.95 5.03
C ARG A 82 3.02 16.51 6.45
N PHE A 83 2.52 17.73 6.64
CA PHE A 83 2.47 18.36 7.95
C PHE A 83 1.71 17.51 8.98
N ARG A 84 0.49 17.05 8.66
CA ARG A 84 -0.35 16.25 9.56
C ARG A 84 0.31 14.91 9.92
N ARG A 85 0.90 14.21 8.95
CA ARG A 85 1.63 12.96 9.20
C ARG A 85 2.83 13.18 10.11
N THR A 86 3.66 14.19 9.83
CA THR A 86 4.85 14.50 10.63
C THR A 86 4.48 14.95 12.04
N THR A 87 3.51 15.85 12.18
CA THR A 87 3.05 16.33 13.50
C THR A 87 2.36 15.22 14.27
N GLY A 88 1.50 14.42 13.64
CA GLY A 88 0.86 13.27 14.26
C GLY A 88 1.87 12.23 14.75
N TRP A 89 2.90 11.92 13.94
CA TRP A 89 3.98 11.04 14.35
C TRP A 89 4.80 11.62 15.50
N ARG A 90 5.15 12.92 15.45
CA ARG A 90 5.89 13.59 16.54
C ARG A 90 5.10 13.57 17.84
N ASN A 91 3.81 13.88 17.79
CA ASN A 91 2.93 13.86 18.96
C ASN A 91 2.79 12.44 19.52
N TYR A 92 2.62 11.44 18.64
CA TYR A 92 2.59 10.03 19.04
C TYR A 92 3.88 9.60 19.74
N CYS A 93 5.05 9.94 19.18
CA CYS A 93 6.32 9.64 19.83
C CYS A 93 6.50 10.38 21.17
N GLY A 94 5.98 11.61 21.26
CA GLY A 94 6.01 12.40 22.51
C GLY A 94 5.05 11.91 23.59
N SER A 95 3.97 11.20 23.23
CA SER A 95 3.00 10.63 24.17
C SER A 95 3.36 9.21 24.64
N ILE A 96 4.55 8.71 24.31
CA ILE A 96 5.00 7.38 24.74
C ILE A 96 5.49 7.47 26.18
N GLU A 97 4.74 6.87 27.09
CA GLU A 97 5.07 6.84 28.53
C GLU A 97 5.50 5.43 28.97
N SER A 98 5.11 4.39 28.22
CA SER A 98 5.38 3.00 28.57
C SER A 98 6.49 2.35 27.74
N CYS A 99 7.33 1.54 28.39
CA CYS A 99 8.35 0.71 27.75
C CYS A 99 7.75 -0.25 26.69
N GLN A 100 6.51 -0.72 26.88
CA GLN A 100 5.82 -1.55 25.90
C GLN A 100 5.49 -0.77 24.62
N GLN A 101 5.02 0.48 24.75
CA GLN A 101 4.74 1.36 23.62
C GLN A 101 6.03 1.72 22.86
N ALA A 102 7.10 2.05 23.57
CA ALA A 102 8.42 2.31 22.99
C ALA A 102 8.96 1.09 22.22
N ASN A 103 8.83 -0.12 22.78
CA ASN A 103 9.25 -1.35 22.11
C ASN A 103 8.47 -1.63 20.81
N ARG A 104 7.18 -1.28 20.75
CA ARG A 104 6.40 -1.40 19.50
C ARG A 104 6.97 -0.50 18.41
N VAL A 105 7.30 0.75 18.73
CA VAL A 105 7.94 1.68 17.80
C VAL A 105 9.32 1.17 17.37
N ARG A 106 10.14 0.73 18.33
CA ARG A 106 11.45 0.12 18.05
C ARG A 106 11.32 -1.04 17.06
N LYS A 107 10.34 -1.93 17.26
CA LYS A 107 10.12 -3.08 16.35
C LYS A 107 9.76 -2.61 14.94
N VAL A 108 8.86 -1.64 14.80
CA VAL A 108 8.48 -1.09 13.47
C VAL A 108 9.68 -0.45 12.77
N LEU A 109 10.51 0.31 13.50
CA LEU A 109 11.71 0.94 12.95
C LEU A 109 12.82 -0.06 12.62
N ALA A 110 12.97 -1.10 13.44
CA ALA A 110 13.94 -2.18 13.26
C ALA A 110 13.52 -3.17 12.16
N GLN A 111 12.23 -3.21 11.80
CA GLN A 111 11.69 -3.98 10.69
C GLN A 111 12.05 -3.33 9.34
N GLN A 112 13.32 -2.98 9.14
CA GLN A 112 13.89 -2.85 7.81
C GLN A 112 14.00 -4.28 7.26
N ASN A 113 12.88 -4.84 6.80
CA ASN A 113 12.88 -6.06 6.01
C ASN A 113 13.52 -5.73 4.66
N THR A 114 14.84 -5.70 4.60
CA THR A 114 15.46 -6.29 3.43
C THR A 114 15.08 -7.76 3.49
N PRO A 115 14.46 -8.34 2.45
CA PRO A 115 14.43 -9.77 2.33
C PRO A 115 15.89 -10.20 2.15
N GLU A 116 16.59 -10.41 3.26
CA GLU A 116 17.85 -11.11 3.25
C GLU A 116 17.50 -12.52 2.79
N ILE A 117 17.95 -12.86 1.58
CA ILE A 117 17.72 -14.19 1.03
C ILE A 117 18.36 -15.16 2.01
N ALA A 118 17.53 -16.00 2.62
CA ALA A 118 18.00 -17.03 3.53
C ALA A 118 19.03 -17.93 2.82
N THR A 119 19.86 -18.61 3.60
CA THR A 119 20.88 -19.51 3.06
C THR A 119 20.24 -20.57 2.16
N LEU A 120 20.70 -20.65 0.91
CA LEU A 120 20.25 -21.63 -0.07
C LEU A 120 21.19 -22.85 -0.06
N ARG A 121 20.65 -24.01 -0.45
CA ARG A 121 21.45 -25.23 -0.66
C ARG A 121 21.96 -25.24 -2.10
N LYS A 122 23.28 -25.34 -2.23
CA LYS A 122 23.96 -25.46 -3.50
C LYS A 122 23.77 -26.86 -4.12
N PRO A 123 23.99 -27.01 -5.44
CA PRO A 123 23.99 -28.31 -6.10
C PRO A 123 25.04 -29.29 -5.55
N ASP A 124 26.12 -28.78 -4.95
CA ASP A 124 27.20 -29.54 -4.30
C ASP A 124 26.83 -30.00 -2.86
N ASN A 125 25.57 -29.84 -2.46
CA ASN A 125 25.07 -30.12 -1.10
C ASN A 125 25.57 -29.21 0.01
N THR A 126 26.34 -28.17 -0.29
CA THR A 126 26.78 -27.18 0.69
C THR A 126 25.77 -26.05 0.85
N LEU A 127 25.89 -25.28 1.92
CA LEU A 127 25.07 -24.08 2.14
C LEU A 127 25.80 -22.84 1.61
N THR A 128 25.03 -21.85 1.13
CA THR A 128 25.59 -20.55 0.77
C THR A 128 26.13 -19.83 2.01
N SER A 129 27.34 -19.29 1.90
CA SER A 129 27.99 -18.58 3.01
C SER A 129 27.67 -17.08 3.01
N SER A 130 27.16 -16.53 1.90
CA SER A 130 26.76 -15.13 1.81
C SER A 130 25.39 -14.94 1.13
N PRO A 131 24.67 -13.84 1.44
CA PRO A 131 23.43 -13.48 0.74
C PRO A 131 23.62 -13.20 -0.75
N GLU A 132 24.81 -12.75 -1.16
CA GLU A 132 25.15 -12.53 -2.57
C GLU A 132 25.26 -13.84 -3.35
N GLU A 133 25.86 -14.85 -2.72
CA GLU A 133 25.95 -16.19 -3.29
C GLU A 133 24.55 -16.81 -3.44
N ALA A 134 23.68 -16.64 -2.44
CA ALA A 134 22.28 -17.05 -2.52
C ALA A 134 21.52 -16.36 -3.67
N ARG A 135 21.73 -15.04 -3.86
CA ARG A 135 21.16 -14.31 -5.02
C ARG A 135 21.65 -14.88 -6.34
N ARG A 136 22.96 -15.13 -6.46
CA ARG A 136 23.56 -15.64 -7.70
C ARG A 136 22.98 -16.99 -8.08
N ILE A 137 22.92 -17.93 -7.14
CA ILE A 137 22.36 -19.26 -7.38
C ILE A 137 20.89 -19.17 -7.80
N LEU A 138 20.11 -18.29 -7.17
CA LEU A 138 18.69 -18.14 -7.49
C LEU A 138 18.49 -17.68 -8.94
N VAL A 139 19.31 -16.73 -9.39
CA VAL A 139 19.28 -16.24 -10.78
C VAL A 139 19.78 -17.31 -11.74
N GLU A 140 20.91 -17.97 -11.46
CA GLU A 140 21.46 -19.03 -12.32
C GLU A 140 20.48 -20.22 -12.48
N THR A 141 19.77 -20.57 -11.41
CA THR A 141 18.81 -21.70 -11.42
C THR A 141 17.55 -21.38 -12.22
N HIS A 142 17.03 -20.16 -12.11
CA HIS A 142 15.77 -19.77 -12.76
C HIS A 142 15.96 -19.11 -14.13
N PHE A 143 17.14 -18.56 -14.41
CA PHE A 143 17.47 -17.81 -15.62
C PHE A 143 18.89 -18.17 -16.10
N PRO A 144 19.09 -19.37 -16.66
CA PRO A 144 20.42 -19.88 -17.03
C PRO A 144 21.12 -19.04 -18.11
N ASP A 145 20.38 -18.32 -18.94
CA ASP A 145 20.92 -17.42 -19.98
C ASP A 145 21.21 -15.99 -19.46
N CYS A 146 21.05 -15.73 -18.17
CA CYS A 146 21.23 -14.40 -17.60
C CYS A 146 22.71 -14.10 -17.35
N VAL A 147 23.23 -13.05 -17.99
CA VAL A 147 24.61 -12.59 -17.78
C VAL A 147 24.62 -11.50 -16.70
N PHE A 148 25.37 -11.72 -15.62
CA PHE A 148 25.62 -10.68 -14.64
C PHE A 148 26.57 -9.63 -15.22
N ALA A 149 26.01 -8.56 -15.79
CA ALA A 149 26.79 -7.38 -16.13
C ALA A 149 27.34 -6.76 -14.84
N GLN A 150 28.63 -6.42 -14.81
CA GLN A 150 29.15 -5.57 -13.75
C GLN A 150 28.43 -4.22 -13.85
N VAL A 151 27.89 -3.75 -12.74
CA VAL A 151 27.28 -2.43 -12.62
C VAL A 151 28.39 -1.41 -12.92
N THR A 152 28.48 -0.96 -14.18
CA THR A 152 28.97 0.39 -14.43
C THR A 152 28.01 1.29 -13.69
N ASP A 153 28.54 2.09 -12.77
CA ASP A 153 27.82 3.11 -12.03
C ASP A 153 26.82 3.80 -12.96
N HIS A 154 25.55 3.40 -12.90
CA HIS A 154 24.49 4.11 -13.57
C HIS A 154 24.25 5.34 -12.71
N SER A 155 25.12 6.34 -12.87
CA SER A 155 24.67 7.71 -12.66
C SER A 155 23.31 7.81 -13.36
N GLU A 156 22.30 8.34 -12.67
CA GLU A 156 21.02 8.70 -13.28
C GLU A 156 21.22 9.87 -14.27
N GLU A 157 22.21 9.76 -15.16
CA GLU A 157 22.24 10.52 -16.39
C GLU A 157 21.05 10.05 -17.20
N ASN A 158 20.18 11.00 -17.52
CA ASN A 158 19.06 10.81 -18.44
C ASN A 158 19.61 10.21 -19.76
N GLN A 159 19.70 8.89 -19.83
CA GLN A 159 19.97 8.19 -21.07
C GLN A 159 18.75 8.41 -21.93
N THR A 160 18.85 9.42 -22.81
CA THR A 160 17.93 9.57 -23.92
C THR A 160 18.01 8.28 -24.71
N THR A 161 16.91 7.53 -24.74
CA THR A 161 16.71 6.30 -25.52
C THR A 161 17.42 6.41 -26.87
N SER A 162 18.31 5.47 -27.16
CA SER A 162 19.09 5.45 -28.40
C SER A 162 18.15 5.26 -29.61
N GLU A 163 18.60 5.67 -30.80
CA GLU A 163 17.92 5.35 -32.05
C GLU A 163 17.73 3.83 -32.23
N ASP A 164 18.68 3.03 -31.73
CA ASP A 164 18.59 1.57 -31.70
C ASP A 164 17.47 1.06 -30.79
N ASP A 165 17.25 1.71 -29.64
CA ASP A 165 16.15 1.37 -28.73
C ASP A 165 14.80 1.68 -29.38
N TRP A 166 14.71 2.78 -30.12
CA TRP A 166 13.53 3.13 -30.91
C TRP A 166 13.29 2.13 -32.05
N LEU A 167 14.33 1.73 -32.78
CA LEU A 167 14.25 0.70 -33.82
C LEU A 167 13.83 -0.66 -33.24
N TYR A 168 14.34 -1.02 -32.06
CA TYR A 168 13.93 -2.22 -31.34
C TYR A 168 12.46 -2.14 -30.90
N ALA A 169 12.04 -1.02 -30.30
CA ALA A 169 10.65 -0.78 -29.92
C ALA A 169 9.69 -0.83 -31.13
N CYS A 170 10.08 -0.24 -32.26
CA CYS A 170 9.30 -0.30 -33.51
C CYS A 170 9.15 -1.74 -34.03
N ARG A 171 10.17 -2.59 -33.89
CA ARG A 171 10.09 -4.03 -34.22
C ARG A 171 9.23 -4.82 -33.22
N MET A 172 9.23 -4.41 -31.95
CA MET A 172 8.41 -5.02 -30.90
C MET A 172 6.93 -4.65 -31.06
N ILE A 173 6.63 -3.40 -31.42
CA ILE A 173 5.28 -2.85 -31.58
C ILE A 173 4.91 -2.81 -33.08
N ALA A 174 5.12 -3.92 -33.78
CA ALA A 174 4.67 -4.03 -35.16
C ALA A 174 3.13 -4.03 -35.24
N LEU A 175 2.57 -3.43 -36.29
CA LEU A 175 1.11 -3.35 -36.49
C LEU A 175 0.45 -4.74 -36.45
N GLU A 176 1.12 -5.74 -37.01
CA GLU A 176 0.65 -7.13 -37.02
C GLU A 176 0.57 -7.72 -35.61
N LYS A 177 1.53 -7.41 -34.73
CA LYS A 177 1.54 -7.87 -33.34
C LYS A 177 0.45 -7.18 -32.52
N LEU A 178 0.21 -5.88 -32.77
CA LEU A 178 -0.90 -5.15 -32.17
C LEU A 178 -2.24 -5.71 -32.63
N GLN A 179 -2.40 -5.97 -33.93
CA GLN A 179 -3.61 -6.60 -34.46
C GLN A 179 -3.80 -7.99 -33.83
N TRP A 180 -2.76 -8.83 -33.77
CA TRP A 180 -2.86 -10.13 -33.11
C TRP A 180 -3.24 -10.00 -31.63
N ALA A 181 -2.63 -9.08 -30.89
CA ALA A 181 -2.91 -8.86 -29.47
C ALA A 181 -4.35 -8.40 -29.24
N ILE A 182 -4.88 -7.54 -30.12
CA ILE A 182 -6.27 -7.10 -30.06
C ILE A 182 -7.22 -8.27 -30.40
N HIS A 183 -6.89 -9.08 -31.41
CA HIS A 183 -7.71 -10.22 -31.84
C HIS A 183 -7.60 -11.46 -30.94
N SER A 184 -6.56 -11.57 -30.11
CA SER A 184 -6.41 -12.68 -29.17
C SER A 184 -7.28 -12.55 -27.92
N PHE A 185 -7.93 -11.39 -27.71
CA PHE A 185 -8.87 -11.24 -26.61
C PHE A 185 -10.16 -12.01 -26.87
N HIS A 186 -10.48 -12.92 -25.95
CA HIS A 186 -11.71 -13.71 -26.01
C HIS A 186 -12.95 -12.80 -25.88
N PRO A 187 -14.04 -13.02 -26.65
CA PRO A 187 -15.25 -12.20 -26.59
C PRO A 187 -15.91 -12.11 -25.20
N SER A 188 -15.67 -13.09 -24.33
CA SER A 188 -16.22 -13.14 -22.97
C SER A 188 -15.31 -12.54 -21.89
N LYS A 189 -14.24 -11.83 -22.28
CA LYS A 189 -13.34 -11.22 -21.32
C LYS A 189 -14.05 -10.05 -20.62
N ALA A 190 -14.14 -10.11 -19.30
CA ALA A 190 -14.76 -9.06 -18.49
C ALA A 190 -13.97 -7.73 -18.62
N PRO A 191 -14.65 -6.58 -18.52
CA PRO A 191 -14.00 -5.28 -18.60
C PRO A 191 -13.10 -5.03 -17.39
N GLY A 192 -12.06 -4.23 -17.60
CA GLY A 192 -11.23 -3.71 -16.51
C GLY A 192 -11.98 -2.67 -15.67
N ALA A 193 -11.28 -2.10 -14.68
CA ALA A 193 -11.83 -1.03 -13.83
C ALA A 193 -12.20 0.26 -14.61
N ASP A 194 -11.70 0.39 -15.84
CA ASP A 194 -12.00 1.44 -16.82
C ASP A 194 -13.28 1.19 -17.63
N GLY A 195 -13.90 0.00 -17.50
CA GLY A 195 -15.18 -0.32 -18.13
C GLY A 195 -15.11 -0.59 -19.63
N VAL A 196 -13.92 -0.68 -20.23
CA VAL A 196 -13.75 -0.88 -21.67
C VAL A 196 -14.00 -2.34 -22.04
N LEU A 197 -14.96 -2.57 -22.93
CA LEU A 197 -15.31 -3.89 -23.48
C LEU A 197 -14.90 -3.97 -24.96
N HIS A 198 -14.27 -5.09 -25.33
CA HIS A 198 -13.99 -5.42 -26.72
C HIS A 198 -15.22 -6.10 -27.34
N TYR A 199 -16.07 -5.35 -28.04
CA TYR A 199 -17.17 -5.93 -28.82
C TYR A 199 -16.81 -5.97 -30.31
N TYR A 200 -16.72 -7.17 -30.86
CA TYR A 200 -16.72 -7.39 -32.31
C TYR A 200 -18.15 -7.27 -32.84
N SER A 201 -18.55 -6.08 -33.29
CA SER A 201 -19.68 -5.95 -34.21
C SER A 201 -19.13 -5.64 -35.60
N GLY A 202 -19.20 -6.63 -36.50
CA GLY A 202 -19.10 -6.35 -37.92
C GLY A 202 -20.11 -5.25 -38.28
N VAL A 203 -19.62 -4.27 -39.03
CA VAL A 203 -20.34 -3.06 -39.49
C VAL A 203 -20.45 -1.95 -38.45
N GLY A 204 -19.88 -0.80 -38.82
CA GLY A 204 -19.62 0.31 -37.91
C GLY A 204 -20.85 0.89 -37.21
N ARG A 205 -20.68 1.24 -35.92
CA ARG A 205 -20.74 2.61 -35.42
C ARG A 205 -20.58 2.66 -33.88
N ARG A 206 -19.78 3.65 -33.45
CA ARG A 206 -19.84 4.42 -32.19
C ARG A 206 -19.66 3.64 -30.87
N TRP A 207 -18.51 3.89 -30.23
CA TRP A 207 -18.25 3.56 -28.82
C TRP A 207 -19.38 4.11 -27.93
N ARG A 208 -20.02 3.23 -27.17
CA ARG A 208 -20.95 3.62 -26.10
C ARG A 208 -20.23 3.47 -24.77
N HIS A 209 -20.14 4.56 -24.02
CA HIS A 209 -19.83 4.51 -22.59
C HIS A 209 -21.06 4.02 -21.84
N VAL A 210 -20.86 3.08 -20.90
CA VAL A 210 -21.83 2.71 -19.87
C VAL A 210 -21.48 3.47 -18.60
#